data_AF-A0A1V9ZJ54-F1
#
_entry.id   AF-A0A1V9ZJ54-F1
#
_cell.length_a   1.000
_cell.length_b   1.000
_cell.length_c   1.000
_cell.angle_alpha   90.00
_cell.angle_beta   90.00
_cell.angle_gamma   90.00
#
_symmetry.space_group_name_H-M   'P 1'
#
loop_
_entity.id
_entity.type
_entity.pdbx_description
1 polymer ?
#
loop_
_entity_poly.entity_id
_entity_poly.type
_entity_poly.pdbx_seq_one_letter_code
_entity_poly.pdbx_strand_id
1 'polypeptide(L)'
;MQQLVEVRPGAFGRLRQWGGLGYVLVSTGWSVYCLMLVTPYIGNDFFWTSFTTDGTSSVLLAALNAALLTTASKASLDLLALPVPAAVPDTITSCYGRMLMYQDMSVAATAIRSLHSLDIALIKYLPAKYCWVDFGRKWEMGSTDATMARCRARDLDNGAAYLEAIMRNVDFPAWYAADGMHLEAHILMPMSMLPGGAQWVAAIKRHTWLPVDDEVRAWSAHGITYFQLQYSNRVRIGVEETVIIENALGIMSPLLIKAIPSVQRGLPVWSTGVLTGCLAYDLIGLSMGNFTTVRNTMGFYGDVDPAIIEMYMLGYVSPVNQVLVAAVGTLTNLRLRWLPPPPPLVALVTAFETAVYSQLQSSPAFAAALPASLAASANLPKTGLALPRTSSDWDVSIIQFVAPTGNPMNISIAPQRLLEASWAPFGLLSLYEWVQNTREVVSFEGDNGQLQLMSALYPTLVAPPTKTTASIGSYLWYSAAITSAVLIAVAAVVTLLWSQFT
;
A
#
# COMPACT_ATOMS: atom_id res chain seq x y z
N MET A 1 6.42 -66.77 60.39
CA MET A 1 6.78 -65.36 60.59
C MET A 1 8.25 -65.21 60.28
N GLN A 2 8.59 -64.74 59.07
CA GLN A 2 9.98 -64.52 58.65
C GLN A 2 10.56 -63.34 59.43
N GLN A 3 11.64 -63.57 60.18
CA GLN A 3 12.50 -62.52 60.70
C GLN A 3 13.14 -61.79 59.52
N LEU A 4 12.83 -60.50 59.36
CA LEU A 4 13.57 -59.61 58.49
C LEU A 4 14.95 -59.40 59.11
N VAL A 5 15.95 -60.08 58.55
CA VAL A 5 17.36 -59.85 58.89
C VAL A 5 17.73 -58.46 58.39
N GLU A 6 18.10 -57.58 59.32
CA GLU A 6 18.58 -56.23 59.03
C GLU A 6 20.01 -56.33 58.46
N VAL A 7 20.12 -56.43 57.13
CA VAL A 7 21.40 -56.44 56.44
C VAL A 7 21.95 -55.01 56.47
N ARG A 8 22.89 -54.72 57.38
CA ARG A 8 23.64 -53.45 57.39
C ARG A 8 24.32 -53.26 56.02
N PRO A 9 24.02 -52.19 55.28
CA PRO A 9 24.61 -51.99 53.96
C PRO A 9 26.13 -51.79 54.08
N GLY A 10 26.89 -52.61 53.36
CA GLY A 10 28.34 -52.44 53.20
C GLY A 10 28.68 -51.06 52.62
N ALA A 11 29.94 -50.61 52.75
CA ALA A 11 30.37 -49.28 52.32
C ALA A 11 29.95 -48.92 50.88
N PHE A 12 29.94 -49.91 49.98
CA PHE A 12 29.47 -49.77 48.59
C PHE A 12 27.96 -49.52 48.47
N GLY A 13 27.15 -50.11 49.36
CA GLY A 13 25.71 -49.87 49.44
C GLY A 13 25.37 -48.45 49.91
N ARG A 14 26.11 -47.94 50.91
CA ARG A 14 25.99 -46.54 51.35
C ARG A 14 26.41 -45.56 50.24
N LEU A 15 27.51 -45.83 49.54
CA LEU A 15 27.96 -44.99 48.42
C LEU A 15 26.90 -44.92 47.30
N ARG A 16 26.28 -46.05 46.96
CA ARG A 16 25.19 -46.12 45.97
C ARG A 16 23.94 -45.36 46.41
N GLN A 17 23.59 -45.41 47.70
CA GLN A 17 22.45 -44.66 48.26
C GLN A 17 22.69 -43.15 48.19
N TRP A 18 23.84 -42.68 48.65
CA TRP A 18 24.21 -41.25 48.58
C TRP A 18 24.36 -40.75 47.14
N GLY A 19 24.91 -41.58 46.25
CA GLY A 19 24.98 -41.27 44.81
C GLY A 19 23.60 -41.14 44.15
N GLY A 20 22.64 -41.99 44.54
CA GLY A 20 21.25 -41.91 44.07
C GLY A 20 20.53 -40.65 44.57
N LEU A 21 20.72 -40.29 45.84
CA LEU A 21 20.18 -39.05 46.41
C LEU A 21 20.76 -37.82 45.72
N GLY A 22 22.08 -37.80 45.52
CA GLY A 22 22.76 -36.74 44.79
C GLY A 22 22.29 -36.60 43.34
N TYR A 23 22.09 -37.73 42.65
CA TYR A 23 21.53 -37.73 41.29
C TYR A 23 20.16 -37.07 41.23
N VAL A 24 19.24 -37.44 42.14
CA VAL A 24 17.87 -36.89 42.17
C VAL A 24 17.87 -35.39 42.45
N LEU A 25 18.69 -34.92 43.41
CA LEU A 25 18.78 -33.50 43.73
C LEU A 25 19.37 -32.70 42.57
N VAL A 26 20.44 -33.20 41.95
CA VAL A 26 21.08 -32.55 40.81
C VAL A 26 20.17 -32.54 39.59
N SER A 27 19.50 -33.64 39.25
CA SER A 27 18.59 -33.71 38.10
C SER A 27 17.39 -32.78 38.28
N THR A 28 16.84 -32.71 39.50
CA THR A 28 15.72 -31.82 39.82
C THR A 28 16.16 -30.35 39.79
N GLY A 29 17.34 -30.04 40.34
CA GLY A 29 17.93 -28.71 40.26
C GLY A 29 18.19 -28.28 38.81
N TRP A 30 18.67 -29.20 37.97
CA TRP A 30 18.88 -28.95 36.54
C TRP A 30 17.58 -28.70 35.79
N SER A 31 16.50 -29.43 36.13
CA SER A 31 15.16 -29.19 35.58
C SER A 31 14.64 -27.79 35.88
N VAL A 32 14.78 -27.34 37.13
CA VAL A 32 14.40 -25.98 37.55
C VAL A 32 15.27 -24.93 36.86
N TYR A 33 16.58 -25.19 36.76
CA TYR A 33 17.49 -24.29 36.06
C TYR A 33 17.15 -24.16 34.56
N CYS A 34 16.81 -25.28 33.90
CA CYS A 34 16.35 -25.27 32.50
C CYS A 34 15.08 -24.42 32.33
N LEU A 35 14.12 -24.55 33.26
CA LEU A 35 12.92 -23.71 33.27
C LEU A 35 13.27 -22.22 33.37
N MET A 36 14.18 -21.84 34.27
CA MET A 36 14.60 -20.44 34.40
C MET A 36 15.26 -19.92 33.11
N LEU A 37 16.05 -20.76 32.44
CA LEU A 37 16.75 -20.39 31.21
C LEU A 37 15.78 -20.23 30.02
N VAL A 38 14.76 -21.10 29.91
CA VAL A 38 13.82 -21.11 28.78
C VAL A 38 12.68 -20.09 28.96
N THR A 39 12.30 -19.77 30.20
CA THR A 39 11.21 -18.81 30.52
C THR A 39 11.24 -17.51 29.71
N PRO A 40 12.37 -16.79 29.53
CA PRO A 40 12.39 -15.56 28.75
C PRO A 40 12.11 -15.77 27.24
N TYR A 41 12.41 -16.95 26.69
CA TYR A 41 12.21 -17.24 25.26
C TYR A 41 10.75 -17.54 24.95
N ILE A 42 10.08 -18.31 25.80
CA ILE A 42 8.69 -18.76 25.61
C ILE A 42 7.64 -17.70 26.01
N GLY A 43 8.06 -16.47 26.29
CA GLY A 43 7.15 -15.35 26.55
C GLY A 43 6.28 -14.96 25.35
N ASN A 44 6.58 -15.48 24.15
CA ASN A 44 5.79 -15.36 22.93
C ASN A 44 5.97 -16.60 22.04
N ASP A 45 5.05 -16.79 21.08
CA ASP A 45 5.07 -17.92 20.15
C ASP A 45 6.22 -17.86 19.11
N PHE A 46 6.97 -16.76 19.05
CA PHE A 46 8.16 -16.61 18.18
C PHE A 46 9.45 -17.12 18.84
N PHE A 47 9.43 -17.43 20.15
CA PHE A 47 10.62 -17.80 20.92
C PHE A 47 11.68 -16.69 20.99
N TRP A 48 11.28 -15.42 20.89
CA TRP A 48 12.18 -14.27 20.91
C TRP A 48 12.13 -13.56 22.26
N THR A 49 13.25 -13.52 22.99
CA THR A 49 13.33 -12.86 24.30
C THR A 49 13.02 -11.36 24.20
N SER A 50 12.31 -10.84 25.19
CA SER A 50 12.02 -9.40 25.33
C SER A 50 11.35 -8.73 24.12
N PHE A 51 10.69 -9.52 23.26
CA PHE A 51 10.18 -9.05 21.97
C PHE A 51 9.31 -7.79 22.09
N THR A 52 8.47 -7.72 23.11
CA THR A 52 7.61 -6.56 23.40
C THR A 52 8.19 -5.63 24.47
N THR A 53 8.95 -6.15 25.44
CA THR A 53 9.43 -5.36 26.59
C THR A 53 10.55 -4.39 26.23
N ASP A 54 11.43 -4.80 25.31
CA ASP A 54 12.62 -4.03 24.93
C ASP A 54 12.40 -3.26 23.62
N GLY A 55 11.15 -3.16 23.14
CA GLY A 55 10.82 -2.48 21.87
C GLY A 55 11.34 -3.18 20.62
N THR A 56 11.79 -4.44 20.72
CA THR A 56 12.30 -5.19 19.56
C THR A 56 11.25 -5.31 18.46
N SER A 57 9.97 -5.48 18.82
CA SER A 57 8.89 -5.53 17.85
C SER A 57 8.75 -4.24 17.04
N SER A 58 8.85 -3.06 17.68
CA SER A 58 8.67 -1.78 16.96
C SER A 58 9.85 -1.52 16.01
N VAL A 59 11.07 -1.82 16.45
CA VAL A 59 12.29 -1.76 15.62
C VAL A 59 12.19 -2.72 14.43
N LEU A 60 11.72 -3.95 14.64
CA LEU A 60 11.54 -4.93 13.57
C LEU A 60 10.47 -4.48 12.56
N LEU A 61 9.30 -4.04 13.03
CA LEU A 61 8.22 -3.54 12.19
C LEU A 61 8.69 -2.34 11.36
N ALA A 62 9.44 -1.43 11.97
CA ALA A 62 10.03 -0.29 11.29
C ALA A 62 10.99 -0.68 10.17
N ALA A 63 11.92 -1.59 10.47
CA ALA A 63 12.92 -2.05 9.52
C ALA A 63 12.26 -2.73 8.31
N LEU A 64 11.26 -3.58 8.55
CA LEU A 64 10.48 -4.23 7.51
C LEU A 64 9.69 -3.21 6.68
N ASN A 65 9.01 -2.26 7.33
CA ASN A 65 8.24 -1.23 6.63
C ASN A 65 9.12 -0.29 5.80
N ALA A 66 10.31 0.08 6.29
CA ALA A 66 11.29 0.86 5.54
C ALA A 66 11.86 0.08 4.34
N ALA A 67 12.15 -1.21 4.52
CA ALA A 67 12.60 -2.06 3.43
C ALA A 67 11.53 -2.24 2.34
N LEU A 68 10.25 -2.35 2.72
CA LEU A 68 9.14 -2.46 1.77
C LEU A 68 8.94 -1.18 0.92
N LEU A 69 9.37 -0.01 1.38
CA LEU A 69 9.30 1.24 0.61
C LEU A 69 10.39 1.35 -0.47
N THR A 70 11.57 0.78 -0.21
CA THR A 70 12.79 1.02 -1.02
C THR A 70 13.30 -0.22 -1.74
N THR A 71 12.92 -1.41 -1.27
CA THR A 71 13.59 -2.68 -1.57
C THR A 71 12.61 -3.76 -2.02
N ALA A 72 11.48 -3.38 -2.61
CA ALA A 72 10.41 -4.30 -3.05
C ALA A 72 10.88 -5.40 -4.05
N SER A 73 12.09 -5.28 -4.62
CA SER A 73 12.65 -6.22 -5.61
C SER A 73 13.71 -7.19 -5.09
N LYS A 74 14.11 -7.17 -3.80
CA LYS A 74 15.09 -8.14 -3.27
C LYS A 74 14.41 -9.39 -2.69
N ALA A 75 14.90 -10.56 -3.10
CA ALA A 75 14.40 -11.86 -2.65
C ALA A 75 14.75 -12.19 -1.18
N SER A 76 15.73 -11.51 -0.59
CA SER A 76 16.17 -11.73 0.79
C SER A 76 16.65 -10.44 1.43
N LEU A 77 16.36 -10.27 2.71
CA LEU A 77 16.73 -9.11 3.51
C LEU A 77 17.46 -9.55 4.77
N ASP A 78 18.68 -9.07 4.97
CA ASP A 78 19.41 -9.28 6.22
C ASP A 78 18.99 -8.22 7.24
N LEU A 79 18.27 -8.65 8.28
CA LEU A 79 17.76 -7.78 9.35
C LEU A 79 18.89 -7.16 10.18
N LEU A 80 20.04 -7.81 10.29
CA LEU A 80 21.17 -7.31 11.10
C LEU A 80 22.01 -6.26 10.35
N ALA A 81 21.93 -6.26 9.02
CA ALA A 81 22.57 -5.26 8.18
C ALA A 81 21.69 -4.02 7.96
N LEU A 82 20.44 -4.03 8.43
CA LEU A 82 19.54 -2.91 8.26
C LEU A 82 19.91 -1.74 9.18
N PRO A 83 20.07 -0.54 8.61
CA PRO A 83 20.24 0.66 9.42
C PRO A 83 18.89 1.04 10.04
N VAL A 84 18.66 0.67 11.31
CA VAL A 84 17.41 1.01 12.03
C VAL A 84 17.68 2.10 13.06
N PRO A 85 16.85 3.16 13.16
CA PRO A 85 16.98 4.15 14.22
C PRO A 85 16.74 3.54 15.60
N ALA A 86 17.36 4.12 16.63
CA ALA A 86 17.20 3.69 18.02
C ALA A 86 15.78 3.91 18.59
N ALA A 87 15.00 4.81 17.97
CA ALA A 87 13.60 5.02 18.27
C ALA A 87 12.84 5.15 16.96
N VAL A 88 11.85 4.29 16.74
CA VAL A 88 11.00 4.36 15.55
C VAL A 88 9.60 4.77 15.97
N PRO A 89 9.03 5.84 15.39
CA PRO A 89 7.63 6.17 15.60
C PRO A 89 6.73 5.02 15.13
N ASP A 90 5.76 4.63 15.96
CA ASP A 90 4.71 3.64 15.66
C ASP A 90 3.68 4.22 14.67
N THR A 91 4.16 4.60 13.50
CA THR A 91 3.34 5.28 12.50
C THR A 91 3.53 4.70 11.10
N ILE A 92 2.44 4.69 10.34
CA ILE A 92 2.38 4.20 8.97
C ILE A 92 2.06 5.37 8.05
N THR A 93 2.75 5.42 6.92
CA THR A 93 2.49 6.41 5.89
C THR A 93 1.15 6.17 5.19
N SER A 94 0.28 7.18 5.13
CA SER A 94 -1.09 7.03 4.59
C SER A 94 -1.19 6.91 3.07
N CYS A 95 -0.11 7.16 2.33
CA CYS A 95 -0.03 6.96 0.87
C CYS A 95 0.39 5.53 0.49
N TYR A 96 0.79 4.69 1.45
CA TYR A 96 1.31 3.35 1.18
C TYR A 96 0.36 2.49 0.34
N GLY A 97 -0.94 2.48 0.67
CA GLY A 97 -1.93 1.74 -0.12
C GLY A 97 -2.06 2.25 -1.56
N ARG A 98 -1.83 3.54 -1.82
CA ARG A 98 -1.83 4.08 -3.20
C ARG A 98 -0.59 3.66 -3.97
N MET A 99 0.59 3.68 -3.33
CA MET A 99 1.81 3.17 -3.92
C MET A 99 1.64 1.72 -4.37
N LEU A 100 1.18 0.83 -3.48
CA LEU A 100 0.91 -0.57 -3.82
C LEU A 100 -0.12 -0.72 -4.96
N MET A 101 -1.19 0.08 -4.93
CA MET A 101 -2.23 0.04 -5.96
C MET A 101 -1.69 0.39 -7.36
N TYR A 102 -0.87 1.44 -7.47
CA TYR A 102 -0.39 1.93 -8.76
C TYR A 102 0.88 1.23 -9.24
N GLN A 103 1.67 0.63 -8.36
CA GLN A 103 2.87 -0.13 -8.72
C GLN A 103 2.55 -1.62 -8.86
N ASP A 104 2.26 -2.30 -7.74
CA ASP A 104 2.24 -3.76 -7.67
C ASP A 104 0.91 -4.37 -8.13
N MET A 105 -0.21 -3.69 -7.86
CA MET A 105 -1.56 -4.20 -8.23
C MET A 105 -1.93 -3.94 -9.70
N SER A 106 -1.04 -3.32 -10.48
CA SER A 106 -1.27 -3.04 -11.90
C SER A 106 -1.07 -4.26 -12.81
N VAL A 107 -0.49 -5.35 -12.29
CA VAL A 107 -0.26 -6.59 -13.05
C VAL A 107 -1.60 -7.18 -13.51
N ALA A 108 -1.70 -7.51 -14.81
CA ALA A 108 -2.95 -7.95 -15.45
C ALA A 108 -3.67 -9.09 -14.72
N ALA A 109 -2.93 -10.14 -14.31
CA ALA A 109 -3.51 -11.27 -13.58
C ALA A 109 -4.13 -10.87 -12.23
N THR A 110 -3.48 -9.95 -11.50
CA THR A 110 -3.96 -9.44 -10.21
C THR A 110 -5.19 -8.53 -10.41
N ALA A 111 -5.17 -7.70 -11.45
CA ALA A 111 -6.29 -6.84 -11.80
C ALA A 111 -7.54 -7.64 -12.20
N ILE A 112 -7.39 -8.68 -13.02
CA ILE A 112 -8.50 -9.56 -13.43
C ILE A 112 -9.16 -10.22 -12.22
N ARG A 113 -8.36 -10.80 -11.30
CA ARG A 113 -8.90 -11.37 -10.05
C ARG A 113 -9.62 -10.32 -9.20
N SER A 114 -9.08 -9.11 -9.14
CA SER A 114 -9.70 -8.00 -8.41
C SER A 114 -11.05 -7.61 -9.01
N LEU A 115 -11.14 -7.54 -10.35
CA LEU A 115 -12.38 -7.24 -11.07
C LEU A 115 -13.44 -8.34 -10.87
N HIS A 116 -13.05 -9.63 -10.85
CA HIS A 116 -13.96 -10.74 -10.55
C HIS A 116 -14.56 -10.65 -9.13
N SER A 117 -13.83 -10.06 -8.19
CA SER A 117 -14.29 -9.85 -6.80
C SER A 117 -15.00 -8.51 -6.55
N LEU A 118 -15.10 -7.66 -7.57
CA LEU A 118 -15.61 -6.30 -7.42
C LEU A 118 -17.13 -6.31 -7.20
N ASP A 119 -17.59 -5.59 -6.18
CA ASP A 119 -19.01 -5.36 -5.96
C ASP A 119 -19.65 -4.64 -7.16
N ILE A 120 -20.78 -5.15 -7.62
CA ILE A 120 -21.54 -4.63 -8.76
C ILE A 120 -21.85 -3.13 -8.62
N ALA A 121 -22.14 -2.67 -7.40
CA ALA A 121 -22.44 -1.26 -7.13
C ALA A 121 -21.24 -0.33 -7.35
N LEU A 122 -20.01 -0.85 -7.38
CA LEU A 122 -18.77 -0.09 -7.52
C LEU A 122 -18.22 -0.06 -8.96
N ILE A 123 -18.71 -0.92 -9.87
CA ILE A 123 -18.19 -1.06 -11.24
C ILE A 123 -18.19 0.28 -11.99
N LYS A 124 -19.34 0.99 -12.02
CA LYS A 124 -19.46 2.29 -12.69
C LYS A 124 -18.66 3.42 -12.03
N TYR A 125 -18.13 3.16 -10.83
CA TYR A 125 -17.38 4.11 -10.03
C TYR A 125 -15.88 3.84 -10.03
N LEU A 126 -15.42 2.85 -10.79
CA LEU A 126 -14.00 2.67 -11.05
C LEU A 126 -13.42 3.99 -11.60
N PRO A 127 -12.28 4.45 -11.08
CA PRO A 127 -11.59 5.62 -11.59
C PRO A 127 -10.89 5.24 -12.91
N ALA A 128 -11.68 5.09 -13.96
CA ALA A 128 -11.25 4.76 -15.29
C ALA A 128 -11.96 5.66 -16.30
N LYS A 129 -11.23 6.05 -17.34
CA LYS A 129 -11.76 6.73 -18.52
C LYS A 129 -11.39 5.96 -19.76
N TYR A 130 -12.39 5.66 -20.56
CA TYR A 130 -12.26 4.78 -21.70
C TYR A 130 -11.84 5.54 -22.94
N CYS A 131 -10.80 5.03 -23.60
CA CYS A 131 -10.36 5.49 -24.91
C CYS A 131 -11.02 4.66 -26.01
N TRP A 132 -11.22 3.36 -25.74
CA TRP A 132 -11.78 2.40 -26.70
C TRP A 132 -12.86 1.55 -26.04
N VAL A 133 -13.81 1.13 -26.87
CA VAL A 133 -14.84 0.16 -26.46
C VAL A 133 -14.25 -1.24 -26.43
N ASP A 134 -13.53 -1.63 -27.49
CA ASP A 134 -13.04 -2.99 -27.74
C ASP A 134 -11.52 -3.12 -27.75
N PHE A 135 -11.00 -4.33 -27.52
CA PHE A 135 -9.55 -4.60 -27.61
C PHE A 135 -8.97 -4.37 -29.01
N GLY A 136 -9.79 -4.51 -30.04
CA GLY A 136 -9.43 -4.24 -31.43
C GLY A 136 -9.29 -2.76 -31.75
N ARG A 137 -9.66 -1.85 -30.85
CA ARG A 137 -9.63 -0.38 -31.03
C ARG A 137 -10.44 0.07 -32.24
N LYS A 138 -11.50 -0.66 -32.58
CA LYS A 138 -12.39 -0.34 -33.71
C LYS A 138 -13.31 0.83 -33.38
N TRP A 139 -13.71 0.95 -32.12
CA TRP A 139 -14.62 1.98 -31.65
C TRP A 139 -13.97 2.81 -30.54
N GLU A 140 -14.02 4.11 -30.71
CA GLU A 140 -13.34 5.09 -29.86
C GLU A 140 -14.34 5.81 -28.95
N MET A 141 -13.91 6.24 -27.76
CA MET A 141 -14.76 6.88 -26.73
C MET A 141 -14.21 8.21 -26.19
N GLY A 142 -13.01 8.64 -26.59
CA GLY A 142 -12.45 9.89 -26.06
C GLY A 142 -13.29 11.10 -26.45
N SER A 143 -13.51 12.04 -25.53
CA SER A 143 -14.34 13.24 -25.75
C SER A 143 -13.87 14.13 -26.91
N THR A 144 -12.56 14.33 -27.05
CA THR A 144 -11.93 15.20 -28.05
C THR A 144 -10.82 14.48 -28.83
N ASP A 145 -10.44 15.02 -29.99
CA ASP A 145 -9.35 14.46 -30.79
C ASP A 145 -8.00 14.52 -30.05
N ALA A 146 -7.82 15.56 -29.22
CA ALA A 146 -6.67 15.68 -28.32
C ALA A 146 -6.66 14.56 -27.27
N THR A 147 -7.81 14.25 -26.66
CA THR A 147 -7.96 13.07 -25.77
C THR A 147 -7.55 11.79 -26.49
N MET A 148 -8.02 11.59 -27.71
CA MET A 148 -7.69 10.39 -28.49
C MET A 148 -6.20 10.33 -28.86
N ALA A 149 -5.57 11.45 -29.21
CA ALA A 149 -4.14 11.52 -29.45
C ALA A 149 -3.32 11.12 -28.21
N ARG A 150 -3.72 11.61 -27.01
CA ARG A 150 -3.09 11.19 -25.75
C ARG A 150 -3.28 9.71 -25.46
N CYS A 151 -4.50 9.19 -25.63
CA CYS A 151 -4.80 7.77 -25.47
C CYS A 151 -3.86 6.90 -26.33
N ARG A 152 -3.73 7.23 -27.62
CA ARG A 152 -2.85 6.49 -28.55
C ARG A 152 -1.37 6.61 -28.16
N ALA A 153 -0.96 7.73 -27.55
CA ALA A 153 0.41 7.94 -27.14
C ALA A 153 0.80 7.22 -25.83
N ARG A 154 -0.14 7.02 -24.89
CA ARG A 154 0.18 6.60 -23.51
C ARG A 154 -0.66 5.46 -22.92
N ASP A 155 -1.75 5.04 -23.56
CA ASP A 155 -2.74 4.13 -22.97
C ASP A 155 -3.02 2.88 -23.81
N LEU A 156 -2.23 2.64 -24.87
CA LEU A 156 -2.44 1.47 -25.75
C LEU A 156 -2.28 0.13 -25.02
N ASP A 157 -1.37 0.07 -24.06
CA ASP A 157 -1.00 -1.13 -23.31
C ASP A 157 -1.71 -1.24 -21.94
N ASN A 158 -2.51 -0.24 -21.57
CA ASN A 158 -3.26 -0.18 -20.32
C ASN A 158 -4.71 -0.68 -20.50
N GLY A 159 -5.04 -1.83 -19.93
CA GLY A 159 -6.38 -2.42 -19.97
C GLY A 159 -7.47 -1.52 -19.39
N ALA A 160 -7.15 -0.62 -18.47
CA ALA A 160 -8.13 0.30 -17.87
C ALA A 160 -8.67 1.36 -18.86
N ALA A 161 -8.01 1.55 -20.01
CA ALA A 161 -8.50 2.41 -21.09
C ALA A 161 -9.50 1.71 -22.03
N TYR A 162 -9.75 0.41 -21.85
CA TYR A 162 -10.63 -0.40 -22.69
C TYR A 162 -11.89 -0.79 -21.91
N LEU A 163 -13.07 -0.40 -22.40
CA LEU A 163 -14.33 -0.74 -21.74
C LEU A 163 -14.58 -2.26 -21.72
N GLU A 164 -14.20 -2.95 -22.80
CA GLU A 164 -14.26 -4.41 -22.92
C GLU A 164 -13.48 -5.12 -21.80
N ALA A 165 -12.34 -4.57 -21.34
CA ALA A 165 -11.56 -5.16 -20.25
C ALA A 165 -12.39 -5.29 -18.97
N ILE A 166 -13.17 -4.27 -18.63
CA ILE A 166 -14.04 -4.30 -17.45
C ILE A 166 -15.27 -5.16 -17.72
N MET A 167 -15.96 -4.97 -18.85
CA MET A 167 -17.21 -5.68 -19.14
C MET A 167 -17.03 -7.21 -19.18
N ARG A 168 -15.86 -7.70 -19.61
CA ARG A 168 -15.54 -9.14 -19.60
C ARG A 168 -15.20 -9.70 -18.23
N ASN A 169 -14.73 -8.85 -17.31
CA ASN A 169 -14.16 -9.27 -16.03
C ASN A 169 -14.99 -8.85 -14.81
N VAL A 170 -16.24 -8.44 -15.02
CA VAL A 170 -17.21 -8.22 -13.94
C VAL A 170 -18.41 -9.14 -14.13
N ASP A 171 -19.28 -9.24 -13.12
CA ASP A 171 -20.57 -9.92 -13.28
C ASP A 171 -21.49 -9.05 -14.14
N PHE A 172 -21.26 -9.11 -15.45
CA PHE A 172 -21.95 -8.27 -16.43
C PHE A 172 -23.47 -8.51 -16.44
N PRO A 173 -24.00 -9.76 -16.38
CA PRO A 173 -25.44 -9.99 -16.27
C PRO A 173 -26.07 -9.29 -15.05
N ALA A 174 -25.46 -9.40 -13.88
CA ALA A 174 -25.98 -8.76 -12.68
C ALA A 174 -25.83 -7.23 -12.72
N TRP A 175 -24.72 -6.72 -13.24
CA TRP A 175 -24.52 -5.28 -13.44
C TRP A 175 -25.50 -4.70 -14.46
N TYR A 176 -25.74 -5.40 -15.57
CA TYR A 176 -26.72 -5.03 -16.57
C TYR A 176 -28.15 -5.05 -16.03
N ALA A 177 -28.49 -6.00 -15.16
CA ALA A 177 -29.79 -6.01 -14.49
C ALA A 177 -29.98 -4.78 -13.55
N ALA A 178 -28.91 -4.29 -12.92
CA ALA A 178 -28.95 -3.15 -12.01
C ALA A 178 -28.91 -1.78 -12.72
N ASP A 179 -28.04 -1.62 -13.72
CA ASP A 179 -27.72 -0.33 -14.35
C ASP A 179 -27.88 -0.32 -15.88
N GLY A 180 -28.49 -1.36 -16.46
CA GLY A 180 -28.58 -1.58 -17.90
C GLY A 180 -29.24 -0.45 -18.69
N MET A 181 -30.17 0.31 -18.08
CA MET A 181 -30.86 1.42 -18.75
C MET A 181 -29.89 2.46 -19.32
N HIS A 182 -28.93 2.91 -18.51
CA HIS A 182 -27.98 3.95 -18.95
C HIS A 182 -26.91 3.38 -19.88
N LEU A 183 -26.47 2.14 -19.62
CA LEU A 183 -25.52 1.43 -20.50
C LEU A 183 -26.12 1.22 -21.90
N GLU A 184 -27.40 0.84 -21.99
CA GLU A 184 -28.10 0.70 -23.26
C GLU A 184 -28.19 2.03 -23.99
N ALA A 185 -28.72 3.07 -23.33
CA ALA A 185 -28.97 4.35 -23.96
C ALA A 185 -27.69 5.01 -24.52
N HIS A 186 -26.58 4.95 -23.77
CA HIS A 186 -25.41 5.77 -24.06
C HIS A 186 -24.21 4.99 -24.65
N ILE A 187 -24.27 3.65 -24.65
CA ILE A 187 -23.20 2.77 -25.15
C ILE A 187 -23.75 1.67 -26.07
N LEU A 188 -24.54 0.73 -25.56
CA LEU A 188 -24.84 -0.53 -26.26
C LEU A 188 -25.78 -0.35 -27.47
N MET A 189 -26.82 0.47 -27.35
CA MET A 189 -27.71 0.78 -28.47
C MET A 189 -26.99 1.57 -29.57
N PRO A 190 -26.24 2.66 -29.27
CA PRO A 190 -25.40 3.34 -30.27
C PRO A 190 -24.39 2.41 -30.94
N MET A 191 -23.75 1.52 -30.17
CA MET A 191 -22.81 0.52 -30.71
C MET A 191 -23.48 -0.43 -31.69
N SER A 192 -24.73 -0.81 -31.44
CA SER A 192 -25.47 -1.71 -32.33
C SER A 192 -25.76 -1.11 -33.70
N MET A 193 -25.68 0.22 -33.84
CA MET A 193 -25.84 0.94 -35.11
C MET A 193 -24.55 0.98 -35.94
N LEU A 194 -23.39 0.68 -35.34
CA LEU A 194 -22.10 0.70 -36.01
C LEU A 194 -21.79 -0.64 -36.71
N PRO A 195 -20.99 -0.64 -37.79
CA PRO A 195 -20.58 -1.87 -38.46
C PRO A 195 -19.90 -2.85 -37.50
N GLY A 196 -20.45 -4.06 -37.36
CA GLY A 196 -19.94 -5.10 -36.46
C GLY A 196 -20.25 -4.90 -34.96
N GLY A 197 -20.81 -3.76 -34.56
CA GLY A 197 -21.05 -3.45 -33.15
C GLY A 197 -22.16 -4.29 -32.54
N ALA A 198 -23.23 -4.61 -33.28
CA ALA A 198 -24.28 -5.50 -32.81
C ALA A 198 -23.76 -6.92 -32.47
N GLN A 199 -22.77 -7.42 -33.21
CA GLN A 199 -22.12 -8.70 -32.92
C GLN A 199 -21.27 -8.61 -31.65
N TRP A 200 -20.54 -7.51 -31.47
CA TRP A 200 -19.76 -7.26 -30.25
C TRP A 200 -20.65 -7.15 -29.00
N VAL A 201 -21.76 -6.40 -29.07
CA VAL A 201 -22.73 -6.29 -27.97
C VAL A 201 -23.32 -7.67 -27.61
N ALA A 202 -23.69 -8.47 -28.62
CA ALA A 202 -24.18 -9.83 -28.39
C ALA A 202 -23.11 -10.74 -27.78
N ALA A 203 -21.83 -10.58 -28.16
CA ALA A 203 -20.72 -11.33 -27.61
C ALA A 203 -20.46 -10.98 -26.14
N ILE A 204 -20.45 -9.69 -25.78
CA ILE A 204 -20.27 -9.24 -24.39
C ILE A 204 -21.42 -9.74 -23.50
N LYS A 205 -22.67 -9.63 -23.96
CA LYS A 205 -23.84 -10.10 -23.19
C LYS A 205 -23.83 -11.62 -22.93
N ARG A 206 -23.16 -12.39 -23.78
CA ARG A 206 -23.03 -13.86 -23.65
C ARG A 206 -21.69 -14.29 -23.07
N HIS A 207 -20.80 -13.35 -22.77
CA HIS A 207 -19.47 -13.65 -22.30
C HIS A 207 -19.54 -14.30 -20.92
N THR A 208 -18.77 -15.36 -20.74
CA THR A 208 -18.53 -16.01 -19.46
C THR A 208 -17.07 -15.85 -19.11
N TRP A 209 -16.76 -15.64 -17.83
CA TRP A 209 -15.38 -15.47 -17.40
C TRP A 209 -14.50 -16.61 -17.89
N LEU A 210 -13.42 -16.24 -18.55
CA LEU A 210 -12.34 -17.16 -18.86
C LEU A 210 -11.50 -17.38 -17.60
N PRO A 211 -10.78 -18.51 -17.51
CA PRO A 211 -9.70 -18.66 -16.55
C PRO A 211 -8.74 -17.46 -16.64
N VAL A 212 -8.21 -17.01 -15.50
CA VAL A 212 -7.40 -15.78 -15.41
C VAL A 212 -6.26 -15.79 -16.44
N ASP A 213 -5.56 -16.91 -16.60
CA ASP A 213 -4.43 -17.01 -17.54
C ASP A 213 -4.87 -16.91 -19.01
N ASP A 214 -6.06 -17.39 -19.35
CA ASP A 214 -6.63 -17.26 -20.70
C ASP A 214 -7.05 -15.83 -21.02
N GLU A 215 -7.62 -15.13 -20.04
CA GLU A 215 -7.98 -13.71 -20.21
C GLU A 215 -6.71 -12.83 -20.30
N VAL A 216 -5.67 -13.12 -19.52
CA VAL A 216 -4.35 -12.47 -19.67
C VAL A 216 -3.77 -12.72 -21.08
N ARG A 217 -3.91 -13.94 -21.62
CA ARG A 217 -3.53 -14.23 -23.00
C ARG A 217 -4.36 -13.42 -24.01
N ALA A 218 -5.65 -13.26 -23.78
CA ALA A 218 -6.52 -12.45 -24.65
C ALA A 218 -6.12 -10.97 -24.65
N TRP A 219 -5.75 -10.41 -23.49
CA TRP A 219 -5.26 -9.04 -23.36
C TRP A 219 -3.92 -8.86 -24.07
N SER A 220 -2.95 -9.73 -23.77
CA SER A 220 -1.61 -9.67 -24.37
C SER A 220 -1.61 -9.86 -25.88
N ALA A 221 -2.54 -10.67 -26.43
CA ALA A 221 -2.73 -10.81 -27.88
C ALA A 221 -3.11 -9.48 -28.57
N HIS A 222 -3.67 -8.52 -27.83
CA HIS A 222 -4.00 -7.18 -28.32
C HIS A 222 -2.98 -6.10 -27.89
N GLY A 223 -1.86 -6.51 -27.29
CA GLY A 223 -0.82 -5.60 -26.81
C GLY A 223 -1.12 -4.94 -25.46
N ILE A 224 -2.13 -5.41 -24.74
CA ILE A 224 -2.47 -4.94 -23.39
C ILE A 224 -1.65 -5.73 -22.37
N THR A 225 -0.84 -5.04 -21.56
CA THR A 225 0.18 -5.67 -20.69
C THR A 225 -0.09 -5.45 -19.20
N TYR A 226 -0.73 -4.35 -18.83
CA TYR A 226 -1.08 -4.03 -17.45
C TYR A 226 -2.48 -3.40 -17.36
N PHE A 227 -3.00 -3.28 -16.14
CA PHE A 227 -4.27 -2.62 -15.86
C PHE A 227 -4.08 -1.67 -14.70
N GLN A 228 -3.96 -0.38 -14.99
CA GLN A 228 -3.77 0.66 -13.99
C GLN A 228 -4.92 1.67 -14.08
N LEU A 229 -5.67 1.76 -12.98
CA LEU A 229 -6.71 2.77 -12.83
C LEU A 229 -6.10 4.17 -12.72
N GLN A 230 -6.92 5.19 -12.98
CA GLN A 230 -6.52 6.59 -12.81
C GLN A 230 -6.49 6.97 -11.34
N TYR A 231 -5.70 8.00 -11.03
CA TYR A 231 -5.55 8.47 -9.67
C TYR A 231 -6.89 8.97 -9.11
N SER A 232 -7.32 8.38 -7.99
CA SER A 232 -8.53 8.77 -7.29
C SER A 232 -8.31 8.94 -5.80
N ASN A 233 -9.03 9.90 -5.23
CA ASN A 233 -9.11 10.12 -3.80
C ASN A 233 -10.49 9.78 -3.22
N ARG A 234 -11.34 9.04 -3.93
CA ARG A 234 -12.68 8.62 -3.45
C ARG A 234 -12.60 7.72 -2.23
N VAL A 235 -11.69 6.76 -2.25
CA VAL A 235 -11.54 5.72 -1.22
C VAL A 235 -10.10 5.75 -0.74
N ARG A 236 -9.89 5.77 0.57
CA ARG A 236 -8.58 5.45 1.12
C ARG A 236 -8.38 3.96 0.94
N ILE A 237 -7.39 3.58 0.15
CA ILE A 237 -7.04 2.20 -0.12
C ILE A 237 -6.58 1.54 1.18
N GLY A 238 -7.25 0.45 1.54
CA GLY A 238 -6.88 -0.35 2.69
C GLY A 238 -5.71 -1.27 2.38
N VAL A 239 -4.92 -1.59 3.40
CA VAL A 239 -3.76 -2.47 3.30
C VAL A 239 -3.70 -3.33 4.56
N GLU A 240 -3.50 -4.62 4.40
CA GLU A 240 -3.16 -5.52 5.49
C GLU A 240 -1.96 -6.36 5.06
N GLU A 241 -0.86 -6.25 5.79
CA GLU A 241 0.36 -7.01 5.48
C GLU A 241 0.84 -7.75 6.70
N THR A 242 1.12 -9.03 6.48
CA THR A 242 1.60 -9.95 7.50
C THR A 242 2.90 -10.59 7.01
N VAL A 243 3.86 -10.75 7.92
CA VAL A 243 5.05 -11.56 7.71
C VAL A 243 4.90 -12.85 8.48
N ILE A 244 5.44 -13.94 7.94
CA ILE A 244 5.46 -15.23 8.64
C ILE A 244 6.83 -15.36 9.28
N ILE A 245 6.86 -15.58 10.59
CA ILE A 245 8.08 -15.86 11.34
C ILE A 245 8.13 -17.37 11.59
N GLU A 246 9.15 -18.02 11.06
CA GLU A 246 9.50 -19.39 11.40
C GLU A 246 10.36 -19.38 12.66
N ASN A 247 9.90 -20.04 13.72
CA ASN A 247 10.68 -20.15 14.95
C ASN A 247 11.66 -21.35 14.91
N ALA A 248 12.47 -21.51 15.96
CA ALA A 248 13.47 -22.57 16.06
C ALA A 248 12.91 -24.01 16.04
N LEU A 249 11.58 -24.17 16.20
CA LEU A 249 10.89 -25.46 16.13
C LEU A 249 10.26 -25.72 14.74
N GLY A 250 10.47 -24.81 13.77
CA GLY A 250 9.86 -24.88 12.44
C GLY A 250 8.37 -24.48 12.41
N ILE A 251 7.88 -23.84 13.48
CA ILE A 251 6.49 -23.39 13.55
C ILE A 251 6.40 -22.01 12.89
N MET A 252 5.48 -21.90 11.94
CA MET A 252 5.20 -20.69 11.18
C MET A 252 4.10 -19.88 11.87
N SER A 253 4.45 -18.70 12.40
CA SER A 253 3.52 -17.82 13.11
C SER A 253 3.38 -16.47 12.38
N PRO A 254 2.17 -15.98 12.10
CA PRO A 254 1.98 -14.71 11.42
C PRO A 254 2.21 -13.52 12.38
N LEU A 255 2.87 -12.49 11.88
CA LEU A 255 3.05 -11.19 12.53
C LEU A 255 2.48 -10.11 11.61
N LEU A 256 1.45 -9.41 12.08
CA LEU A 256 0.88 -8.25 11.39
C LEU A 256 1.85 -7.07 11.47
N ILE A 257 2.32 -6.59 10.33
CA ILE A 257 3.31 -5.49 10.25
C ILE A 257 2.70 -4.15 9.82
N LYS A 258 1.55 -4.20 9.16
CA LYS A 258 0.87 -3.01 8.64
C LYS A 258 -0.63 -3.26 8.50
N ALA A 259 -1.43 -2.32 9.00
CA ALA A 259 -2.89 -2.34 8.80
C ALA A 259 -3.40 -0.92 8.58
N ILE A 260 -3.97 -0.67 7.40
CA ILE A 260 -4.62 0.58 7.01
C ILE A 260 -6.07 0.21 6.65
N PRO A 261 -7.08 0.75 7.35
CA PRO A 261 -8.46 0.44 7.02
C PRO A 261 -8.88 1.17 5.73
N SER A 262 -9.58 0.43 4.87
CA SER A 262 -10.27 1.00 3.72
C SER A 262 -11.39 1.92 4.18
N VAL A 263 -11.43 3.15 3.66
CA VAL A 263 -12.46 4.13 4.06
C VAL A 263 -12.96 4.86 2.83
N GLN A 264 -14.27 4.73 2.56
CA GLN A 264 -14.93 5.55 1.57
C GLN A 264 -15.02 6.98 2.07
N ARG A 265 -14.48 7.91 1.30
CA ARG A 265 -14.59 9.33 1.58
C ARG A 265 -15.94 9.81 1.02
N GLY A 266 -16.69 10.58 1.80
CA GLY A 266 -17.99 11.09 1.37
C GLY A 266 -17.90 11.97 0.12
N LEU A 267 -19.02 12.19 -0.57
CA LEU A 267 -19.07 13.03 -1.77
C LEU A 267 -18.39 14.42 -1.60
N PRO A 268 -18.52 15.14 -0.47
CA PRO A 268 -17.91 16.48 -0.33
C PRO A 268 -16.38 16.50 -0.35
N VAL A 269 -15.73 15.36 -0.15
CA VAL A 269 -14.25 15.23 -0.09
C VAL A 269 -13.66 14.46 -1.28
N TRP A 270 -14.50 14.05 -2.23
CA TRP A 270 -14.09 13.35 -3.45
C TRP A 270 -13.81 14.33 -4.60
N SER A 271 -12.68 15.04 -4.54
CA SER A 271 -12.33 16.04 -5.57
C SER A 271 -11.99 15.43 -6.94
N THR A 272 -11.38 14.24 -6.97
CA THR A 272 -11.06 13.55 -8.24
C THR A 272 -12.31 13.17 -9.05
N GLY A 273 -13.49 13.10 -8.41
CA GLY A 273 -14.75 12.84 -9.11
C GLY A 273 -15.13 13.97 -10.07
N VAL A 274 -14.68 15.19 -9.79
CA VAL A 274 -14.91 16.36 -10.66
C VAL A 274 -13.78 16.55 -11.67
N LEU A 275 -12.55 16.17 -11.31
CA LEU A 275 -11.34 16.32 -12.14
C LEU A 275 -11.10 15.17 -13.11
N THR A 276 -11.69 14.02 -12.87
CA THR A 276 -11.58 12.90 -13.79
C THR A 276 -12.96 12.44 -14.17
N GLY A 277 -13.92 12.44 -13.24
CA GLY A 277 -15.18 11.76 -13.47
C GLY A 277 -15.05 10.26 -13.26
N CYS A 278 -16.13 9.55 -13.59
CA CYS A 278 -16.19 8.10 -13.66
C CYS A 278 -17.31 7.72 -14.63
N LEU A 279 -17.38 6.46 -15.03
CA LEU A 279 -18.40 5.99 -15.95
C LEU A 279 -19.82 6.33 -15.49
N ALA A 280 -20.09 6.29 -14.18
CA ALA A 280 -21.41 6.65 -13.63
C ALA A 280 -21.82 8.09 -14.00
N TYR A 281 -20.90 9.05 -13.87
CA TYR A 281 -21.18 10.45 -14.17
C TYR A 281 -21.27 10.71 -15.66
N ASP A 282 -20.48 9.99 -16.47
CA ASP A 282 -20.58 10.05 -17.92
C ASP A 282 -21.95 9.55 -18.38
N LEU A 283 -22.41 8.41 -17.85
CA LEU A 283 -23.69 7.83 -18.19
C LEU A 283 -24.88 8.69 -17.75
N ILE A 284 -24.89 9.18 -16.51
CA ILE A 284 -26.02 9.96 -15.98
C ILE A 284 -26.02 11.39 -16.55
N GLY A 285 -24.85 12.02 -16.68
CA GLY A 285 -24.75 13.37 -17.21
C GLY A 285 -25.23 13.46 -18.66
N LEU A 286 -25.00 12.41 -19.45
CA LEU A 286 -25.50 12.34 -20.82
C LEU A 286 -27.01 12.12 -20.91
N SER A 287 -27.68 11.65 -19.85
CA SER A 287 -29.14 11.54 -19.81
C SER A 287 -29.87 12.90 -19.79
N MET A 288 -29.14 14.02 -19.71
CA MET A 288 -29.69 15.37 -19.93
C MET A 288 -30.13 15.60 -21.40
N GLY A 289 -29.70 14.74 -22.31
CA GLY A 289 -30.15 14.71 -23.70
C GLY A 289 -30.04 13.30 -24.29
N ASN A 290 -30.25 13.17 -25.61
CA ASN A 290 -30.05 11.91 -26.31
C ASN A 290 -28.60 11.80 -26.82
N PHE A 291 -27.65 11.87 -25.89
CA PHE A 291 -26.23 11.84 -26.21
C PHE A 291 -25.63 10.44 -26.07
N THR A 292 -24.51 10.20 -26.75
CA THR A 292 -23.82 8.91 -26.79
C THR A 292 -22.34 9.10 -26.50
N THR A 293 -21.68 8.10 -25.90
CA THR A 293 -20.25 8.16 -25.51
C THR A 293 -19.29 7.64 -26.59
N VAL A 294 -19.82 6.96 -27.61
CA VAL A 294 -19.02 6.32 -28.65
C VAL A 294 -18.88 7.28 -29.82
N ARG A 295 -17.68 7.40 -30.38
CA ARG A 295 -17.44 8.21 -31.57
C ARG A 295 -18.10 7.62 -32.81
N ASN A 296 -18.36 8.48 -33.80
CA ASN A 296 -19.00 8.11 -35.07
C ASN A 296 -20.45 7.61 -34.94
N THR A 297 -21.10 7.78 -33.78
CA THR A 297 -22.54 7.57 -33.62
C THR A 297 -23.29 8.89 -33.71
N MET A 298 -24.55 8.83 -34.15
CA MET A 298 -25.42 10.01 -34.14
C MET A 298 -25.63 10.48 -32.69
N GLY A 299 -25.31 11.74 -32.41
CA GLY A 299 -25.41 12.29 -31.06
C GLY A 299 -24.22 11.98 -30.16
N PHE A 300 -23.02 11.73 -30.71
CA PHE A 300 -21.80 11.70 -29.89
C PHE A 300 -21.63 13.03 -29.16
N TYR A 301 -21.54 12.99 -27.83
CA TYR A 301 -21.59 14.20 -27.01
C TYR A 301 -20.42 15.15 -27.28
N GLY A 302 -19.24 14.60 -27.60
CA GLY A 302 -18.05 15.39 -27.89
C GLY A 302 -18.18 16.26 -29.14
N ASP A 303 -19.02 15.88 -30.10
CA ASP A 303 -19.30 16.67 -31.31
C ASP A 303 -20.33 17.78 -31.05
N VAL A 304 -21.20 17.61 -30.04
CA VAL A 304 -22.24 18.58 -29.69
C VAL A 304 -21.71 19.60 -28.69
N ASP A 305 -21.28 19.13 -27.53
CA ASP A 305 -20.66 19.94 -26.48
C ASP A 305 -19.88 19.02 -25.52
N PRO A 306 -18.52 19.00 -25.60
CA PRO A 306 -17.70 18.17 -24.73
C PRO A 306 -17.76 18.59 -23.25
N ALA A 307 -18.31 19.77 -22.93
CA ALA A 307 -18.48 20.27 -21.57
C ALA A 307 -19.80 19.83 -20.91
N ILE A 308 -20.68 19.08 -21.58
CA ILE A 308 -21.97 18.61 -21.00
C ILE A 308 -21.76 17.89 -19.66
N ILE A 309 -20.78 17.00 -19.58
CA ILE A 309 -20.49 16.24 -18.36
C ILE A 309 -19.95 17.18 -17.27
N GLU A 310 -19.15 18.18 -17.64
CA GLU A 310 -18.66 19.22 -16.72
C GLU A 310 -19.83 20.07 -16.18
N MET A 311 -20.75 20.48 -17.04
CA MET A 311 -21.96 21.20 -16.67
C MET A 311 -22.86 20.38 -15.73
N TYR A 312 -23.04 19.08 -16.00
CA TYR A 312 -23.78 18.20 -15.10
C TYR A 312 -23.15 18.12 -13.70
N MET A 313 -21.82 18.00 -13.64
CA MET A 313 -21.08 17.80 -12.39
C MET A 313 -20.93 19.07 -11.56
N LEU A 314 -20.70 20.22 -12.21
CA LEU A 314 -20.39 21.48 -11.54
C LEU A 314 -21.56 22.47 -11.55
N GLY A 315 -22.45 22.39 -12.55
CA GLY A 315 -23.45 23.41 -12.85
C GLY A 315 -22.79 24.71 -13.29
N TYR A 316 -22.21 25.44 -12.34
CA TYR A 316 -21.47 26.68 -12.54
C TYR A 316 -19.95 26.45 -12.37
N VAL A 317 -19.19 26.72 -13.43
CA VAL A 317 -17.72 26.69 -13.40
C VAL A 317 -17.21 27.97 -12.75
N SER A 318 -16.74 27.86 -11.50
CA SER A 318 -16.20 29.00 -10.75
C SER A 318 -15.00 29.66 -11.44
N PRO A 319 -14.68 30.94 -11.16
CA PRO A 319 -13.51 31.60 -11.74
C PRO A 319 -12.19 30.83 -11.50
N VAL A 320 -12.04 30.19 -10.33
CA VAL A 320 -10.87 29.34 -10.02
C VAL A 320 -10.81 28.13 -10.96
N ASN A 321 -11.94 27.47 -11.18
CA ASN A 321 -12.04 26.33 -12.09
C ASN A 321 -11.79 26.75 -13.55
N GLN A 322 -12.23 27.94 -13.97
CA GLN A 322 -11.98 28.46 -15.32
C GLN A 322 -10.49 28.62 -15.60
N VAL A 323 -9.71 29.09 -14.62
CA VAL A 323 -8.24 29.18 -14.77
C VAL A 323 -7.62 27.79 -14.92
N LEU A 324 -8.13 26.79 -14.18
CA LEU A 324 -7.68 25.41 -14.33
C LEU A 324 -8.06 24.84 -15.70
N VAL A 325 -9.29 25.08 -16.17
CA VAL A 325 -9.75 24.69 -17.52
C VAL A 325 -8.89 25.33 -18.61
N ALA A 326 -8.51 26.60 -18.45
CA ALA A 326 -7.60 27.27 -19.38
C ALA A 326 -6.20 26.62 -19.36
N ALA A 327 -5.70 26.21 -18.20
CA ALA A 327 -4.35 25.66 -18.04
C ALA A 327 -4.21 24.19 -18.50
N VAL A 328 -5.18 23.32 -18.19
CA VAL A 328 -5.09 21.88 -18.47
C VAL A 328 -6.19 21.36 -19.38
N GLY A 329 -7.37 21.98 -19.40
CA GLY A 329 -8.54 21.55 -20.17
C GLY A 329 -9.74 21.21 -19.30
N THR A 330 -10.82 20.75 -19.91
CA THR A 330 -12.10 20.41 -19.23
C THR A 330 -11.87 19.49 -18.04
N LEU A 331 -12.40 19.86 -16.88
CA LEU A 331 -12.14 19.18 -15.61
C LEU A 331 -12.64 17.74 -15.63
N THR A 332 -13.76 17.41 -16.26
CA THR A 332 -14.26 16.01 -16.29
C THR A 332 -13.58 15.12 -17.35
N ASN A 333 -12.52 15.63 -17.97
CA ASN A 333 -11.75 14.96 -19.03
C ASN A 333 -10.24 14.86 -18.70
N LEU A 334 -9.81 15.22 -17.48
CA LEU A 334 -8.41 15.08 -17.12
C LEU A 334 -8.09 13.63 -16.76
N ARG A 335 -6.96 13.15 -17.27
CA ARG A 335 -6.36 11.87 -16.86
C ARG A 335 -5.40 12.15 -15.73
N LEU A 336 -5.74 11.68 -14.54
CA LEU A 336 -4.89 11.82 -13.37
C LEU A 336 -4.01 10.57 -13.25
N ARG A 337 -2.68 10.74 -13.27
CA ARG A 337 -1.71 9.64 -13.13
C ARG A 337 -0.89 9.81 -11.87
N TRP A 338 -0.83 8.77 -11.04
CA TRP A 338 0.12 8.74 -9.95
C TRP A 338 1.53 8.52 -10.51
N LEU A 339 2.50 9.33 -10.08
CA LEU A 339 3.88 9.20 -10.50
C LEU A 339 4.72 8.57 -9.37
N PRO A 340 5.46 7.46 -9.65
CA PRO A 340 6.42 6.94 -8.70
C PRO A 340 7.62 7.88 -8.56
N PRO A 341 8.28 7.94 -7.39
CA PRO A 341 9.58 8.59 -7.26
C PRO A 341 10.57 7.97 -8.26
N PRO A 342 11.22 8.75 -9.13
CA PRO A 342 12.11 8.15 -10.11
C PRO A 342 13.34 7.48 -9.47
N PRO A 343 13.88 6.40 -10.09
CA PRO A 343 14.92 5.57 -9.49
C PRO A 343 16.17 6.33 -9.00
N PRO A 344 16.69 7.38 -9.69
CA PRO A 344 17.85 8.12 -9.22
C PRO A 344 17.64 8.84 -7.87
N LEU A 345 16.43 9.34 -7.59
CA LEU A 345 16.14 9.98 -6.29
C LEU A 345 15.98 8.94 -5.20
N VAL A 346 15.33 7.81 -5.49
CA VAL A 346 15.27 6.69 -4.54
C VAL A 346 16.68 6.24 -4.16
N ALA A 347 17.59 6.11 -5.13
CA ALA A 347 18.98 5.77 -4.87
C ALA A 347 19.71 6.85 -4.04
N LEU A 348 19.49 8.14 -4.33
CA LEU A 348 20.08 9.25 -3.58
C LEU A 348 19.61 9.26 -2.12
N VAL A 349 18.31 9.14 -1.88
CA VAL A 349 17.72 9.10 -0.54
C VAL A 349 18.22 7.88 0.23
N THR A 350 18.23 6.71 -0.40
CA THR A 350 18.73 5.47 0.21
C THR A 350 20.20 5.60 0.60
N ALA A 351 21.05 6.19 -0.26
CA ALA A 351 22.46 6.42 0.03
C ALA A 351 22.66 7.42 1.17
N PHE A 352 21.89 8.50 1.19
CA PHE A 352 21.91 9.49 2.28
C PHE A 352 21.52 8.87 3.61
N GLU A 353 20.42 8.12 3.67
CA GLU A 353 19.97 7.44 4.88
C GLU A 353 20.99 6.42 5.38
N THR A 354 21.53 5.59 4.48
CA THR A 354 22.58 4.62 4.81
C THR A 354 23.79 5.33 5.43
N ALA A 355 24.23 6.45 4.86
CA ALA A 355 25.35 7.23 5.38
C ALA A 355 25.05 7.80 6.77
N VAL A 356 23.88 8.42 6.97
CA VAL A 356 23.48 8.99 8.27
C VAL A 356 23.39 7.92 9.35
N TYR A 357 22.71 6.81 9.06
CA TYR A 357 22.57 5.73 10.03
C TYR A 357 23.89 5.05 10.34
N SER A 358 24.78 4.85 9.35
CA SER A 358 26.13 4.32 9.61
C SER A 358 26.91 5.20 10.58
N GLN A 359 26.82 6.53 10.43
CA GLN A 359 27.48 7.48 11.33
C GLN A 359 26.85 7.53 12.72
N LEU A 360 25.51 7.40 12.82
CA LEU A 360 24.82 7.28 14.11
C LEU A 360 25.27 6.04 14.90
N GLN A 361 25.53 4.94 14.21
CA GLN A 361 25.99 3.70 14.84
C GLN A 361 27.49 3.73 15.17
N SER A 362 28.33 4.26 14.28
CA SER A 362 29.79 4.21 14.44
C SER A 362 30.38 5.37 15.26
N SER A 363 29.67 6.50 15.39
CA SER A 363 30.20 7.72 16.02
C SER A 363 29.30 8.24 17.14
N PRO A 364 29.67 8.02 18.42
CA PRO A 364 28.96 8.59 19.56
C PRO A 364 28.90 10.12 19.53
N ALA A 365 29.95 10.76 18.98
CA ALA A 365 30.00 12.21 18.81
C ALA A 365 28.95 12.69 17.79
N PHE A 366 28.77 11.97 16.68
CA PHE A 366 27.72 12.29 15.71
C PHE A 366 26.33 12.07 16.30
N ALA A 367 26.12 10.96 17.02
CA ALA A 367 24.86 10.67 17.70
C ALA A 367 24.47 11.74 18.74
N ALA A 368 25.44 12.27 19.50
CA ALA A 368 25.21 13.37 20.44
C ALA A 368 25.03 14.73 19.75
N ALA A 369 25.77 14.97 18.65
CA ALA A 369 25.72 16.24 17.92
C ALA A 369 24.47 16.38 17.05
N LEU A 370 23.92 15.31 16.50
CA LEU A 370 22.80 15.39 15.57
C LEU A 370 21.56 16.08 16.16
N PRO A 371 21.04 15.71 17.35
CA PRO A 371 19.91 16.41 17.97
C PRO A 371 20.22 17.89 18.26
N ALA A 372 21.44 18.18 18.73
CA ALA A 372 21.88 19.54 19.01
C ALA A 372 22.01 20.38 17.73
N SER A 373 22.50 19.79 16.65
CA SER A 373 22.63 20.43 15.34
C SER A 373 21.27 20.67 14.68
N LEU A 374 20.30 19.76 14.85
CA LEU A 374 18.92 19.95 14.41
C LEU A 374 18.26 21.10 15.19
N ALA A 375 18.43 21.15 16.52
CA ALA A 375 17.93 22.26 17.34
C ALA A 375 18.61 23.59 16.97
N ALA A 376 19.91 23.58 16.67
CA ALA A 376 20.65 24.75 16.21
C ALA A 376 20.27 25.18 14.79
N SER A 377 19.93 24.23 13.91
CA SER A 377 19.53 24.50 12.51
C SER A 377 18.25 25.33 12.41
N ALA A 378 17.36 25.25 13.41
CA ALA A 378 16.19 26.10 13.52
C ALA A 378 16.55 27.60 13.60
N ASN A 379 17.78 27.93 14.01
CA ASN A 379 18.29 29.29 14.14
C ASN A 379 19.20 29.72 12.98
N LEU A 380 19.47 28.86 12.00
CA LEU A 380 20.30 29.21 10.85
C LEU A 380 19.52 30.06 9.84
N PRO A 381 20.14 31.11 9.26
CA PRO A 381 19.56 31.83 8.13
C PRO A 381 19.42 30.88 6.93
N LYS A 382 18.30 30.98 6.20
CA LYS A 382 18.00 30.16 5.02
C LYS A 382 19.15 30.28 4.01
N THR A 383 19.96 29.23 3.90
CA THR A 383 21.07 29.16 2.97
C THR A 383 20.61 28.49 1.68
N GLY A 384 20.94 29.10 0.54
CA GLY A 384 20.66 28.53 -0.78
C GLY A 384 21.66 27.41 -1.08
N LEU A 385 21.21 26.16 -1.05
CA LEU A 385 21.97 25.06 -1.63
C LEU A 385 21.88 25.17 -3.16
N ALA A 386 23.03 25.33 -3.83
CA ALA A 386 23.10 25.25 -5.28
C ALA A 386 23.12 23.76 -5.68
N LEU A 387 21.97 23.25 -6.13
CA LEU A 387 21.87 21.89 -6.66
C LEU A 387 22.35 21.84 -8.12
N PRO A 388 22.97 20.73 -8.55
CA PRO A 388 23.22 20.48 -9.97
C PRO A 388 21.90 20.53 -10.75
N ARG A 389 21.79 21.44 -11.72
CA ARG A 389 20.67 21.52 -12.68
C ARG A 389 20.81 20.41 -13.72
N THR A 390 20.68 19.16 -13.31
CA THR A 390 20.83 18.02 -14.22
C THR A 390 19.75 16.99 -13.97
N SER A 391 18.50 17.37 -14.28
CA SER A 391 17.62 16.55 -15.11
C SER A 391 16.33 17.32 -15.37
N SER A 392 15.97 17.43 -16.63
CA SER A 392 14.65 17.86 -17.11
C SER A 392 13.53 16.89 -16.73
N ASP A 393 13.86 15.77 -16.08
CA ASP A 393 12.97 14.62 -15.92
C ASP A 393 11.96 14.77 -14.76
N TRP A 394 12.03 15.89 -14.02
CA TRP A 394 11.33 16.10 -12.74
C TRP A 394 10.74 17.52 -12.66
N ASP A 395 9.90 17.91 -13.62
CA ASP A 395 9.19 19.21 -13.57
C ASP A 395 8.01 19.18 -12.58
N VAL A 396 8.31 18.81 -11.33
CA VAL A 396 7.35 18.76 -10.23
C VAL A 396 7.21 20.15 -9.62
N SER A 397 5.97 20.56 -9.40
CA SER A 397 5.65 21.86 -8.84
C SER A 397 4.58 21.77 -7.75
N ILE A 398 4.43 22.84 -7.00
CA ILE A 398 3.20 23.17 -6.28
C ILE A 398 2.58 24.38 -6.98
N ILE A 399 1.26 24.49 -6.94
CA ILE A 399 0.55 25.64 -7.53
C ILE A 399 -0.23 26.40 -6.46
N GLN A 400 -0.41 27.69 -6.71
CA GLN A 400 -1.33 28.54 -5.95
C GLN A 400 -2.22 29.31 -6.91
N PHE A 401 -3.47 29.52 -6.51
CA PHE A 401 -4.36 30.46 -7.17
C PHE A 401 -4.11 31.85 -6.58
N VAL A 402 -3.78 32.82 -7.42
CA VAL A 402 -3.45 34.19 -6.99
C VAL A 402 -4.34 35.17 -7.72
N ALA A 403 -4.73 36.24 -7.02
CA ALA A 403 -5.46 37.35 -7.60
C ALA A 403 -4.89 38.68 -7.09
N PRO A 404 -4.77 39.72 -7.92
CA PRO A 404 -4.38 41.05 -7.47
C PRO A 404 -5.35 41.60 -6.42
N THR A 405 -4.85 42.27 -5.39
CA THR A 405 -5.68 42.86 -4.32
C THR A 405 -6.74 43.83 -4.86
N GLY A 406 -6.41 44.57 -5.92
CA GLY A 406 -7.33 45.50 -6.58
C GLY A 406 -8.31 44.86 -7.57
N ASN A 407 -8.15 43.57 -7.89
CA ASN A 407 -9.04 42.84 -8.80
C ASN A 407 -9.11 41.35 -8.41
N PRO A 408 -9.92 40.99 -7.38
CA PRO A 408 -9.99 39.62 -6.87
C PRO A 408 -10.58 38.62 -7.87
N MET A 409 -11.21 39.10 -8.95
CA MET A 409 -11.75 38.25 -10.01
C MET A 409 -10.71 37.89 -11.09
N ASN A 410 -9.57 38.59 -11.14
CA ASN A 410 -8.47 38.26 -12.05
C ASN A 410 -7.58 37.17 -11.43
N ILE A 411 -8.14 35.96 -11.36
CA ILE A 411 -7.46 34.80 -10.80
C ILE A 411 -6.49 34.23 -11.84
N SER A 412 -5.30 33.83 -11.39
CA SER A 412 -4.31 33.14 -12.21
C SER A 412 -3.63 32.01 -11.40
N ILE A 413 -2.99 31.07 -12.10
CA ILE A 413 -2.19 30.01 -11.47
C ILE A 413 -0.73 30.48 -11.41
N ALA A 414 -0.15 30.48 -10.21
CA ALA A 414 1.26 30.69 -9.97
C ALA A 414 1.94 29.33 -9.64
N PRO A 415 2.71 28.74 -10.57
CA PRO A 415 3.47 27.53 -10.30
C PRO A 415 4.79 27.85 -9.58
N GLN A 416 5.10 27.09 -8.52
CA GLN A 416 6.39 27.07 -7.84
C GLN A 416 7.06 25.73 -8.12
N ARG A 417 8.08 25.73 -8.98
CA ARG A 417 8.90 24.54 -9.23
C ARG A 417 9.69 24.19 -7.99
N LEU A 418 9.74 22.90 -7.65
CA LEU A 418 10.40 22.46 -6.42
C LEU A 418 11.90 22.73 -6.43
N LEU A 419 12.55 22.56 -7.58
CA LEU A 419 14.01 22.71 -7.73
C LEU A 419 14.45 24.10 -8.18
N GLU A 420 13.55 25.09 -8.12
CA GLU A 420 13.94 26.48 -8.34
C GLU A 420 14.91 26.94 -7.24
N ALA A 421 15.97 27.68 -7.59
CA ALA A 421 17.04 28.02 -6.65
C ALA A 421 16.56 28.75 -5.38
N SER A 422 15.50 29.55 -5.49
CA SER A 422 14.85 30.26 -4.38
C SER A 422 14.07 29.33 -3.43
N TRP A 423 13.64 28.17 -3.91
CA TRP A 423 12.79 27.21 -3.19
C TRP A 423 13.49 25.87 -2.88
N ALA A 424 14.68 25.65 -3.46
CA ALA A 424 15.39 24.37 -3.46
C ALA A 424 15.51 23.69 -2.09
N PRO A 425 15.78 24.38 -0.95
CA PRO A 425 15.80 23.73 0.36
C PRO A 425 14.47 23.04 0.72
N PHE A 426 13.34 23.72 0.48
CA PHE A 426 12.00 23.16 0.73
C PHE A 426 11.61 22.13 -0.33
N GLY A 427 12.05 22.32 -1.57
CA GLY A 427 11.86 21.37 -2.65
C GLY A 427 12.55 20.03 -2.40
N LEU A 428 13.81 20.05 -1.97
CA LEU A 428 14.56 18.83 -1.59
C LEU A 428 13.89 18.06 -0.46
N LEU A 429 13.41 18.77 0.56
CA LEU A 429 12.66 18.15 1.65
C LEU A 429 11.39 17.46 1.11
N SER A 430 10.68 18.14 0.21
CA SER A 430 9.47 17.57 -0.41
C SER A 430 9.79 16.34 -1.29
N LEU A 431 10.93 16.32 -1.97
CA LEU A 431 11.40 15.17 -2.74
C LEU A 431 11.79 13.99 -1.83
N TYR A 432 12.48 14.27 -0.72
CA TYR A 432 12.75 13.26 0.32
C TYR A 432 11.43 12.68 0.87
N GLU A 433 10.47 13.53 1.20
CA GLU A 433 9.12 13.13 1.65
C GLU A 433 8.34 12.33 0.59
N TRP A 434 8.57 12.57 -0.70
CA TRP A 434 8.00 11.76 -1.77
C TRP A 434 8.59 10.33 -1.79
N VAL A 435 9.91 10.17 -1.59
CA VAL A 435 10.52 8.84 -1.44
C VAL A 435 10.05 8.13 -0.17
N GLN A 436 9.89 8.87 0.93
CA GLN A 436 9.30 8.34 2.18
C GLN A 436 7.79 8.10 2.09
N ASN A 437 7.19 8.36 0.91
CA ASN A 437 5.78 8.19 0.60
C ASN A 437 4.84 9.09 1.45
N THR A 438 5.37 10.07 2.21
CA THR A 438 4.55 10.99 3.04
C THR A 438 3.94 12.11 2.20
N ARG A 439 4.43 12.27 0.97
CA ARG A 439 3.81 13.00 -0.13
C ARG A 439 3.73 12.13 -1.36
N GLU A 440 2.90 12.55 -2.31
CA GLU A 440 2.81 11.93 -3.62
C GLU A 440 2.79 12.99 -4.71
N VAL A 441 3.18 12.58 -5.91
CA VAL A 441 3.10 13.40 -7.11
C VAL A 441 2.03 12.83 -8.02
N VAL A 442 1.11 13.70 -8.45
CA VAL A 442 0.06 13.36 -9.39
C VAL A 442 0.21 14.24 -10.63
N SER A 443 0.17 13.61 -11.79
CA SER A 443 0.08 14.31 -13.05
C SER A 443 -1.37 14.51 -13.47
N PHE A 444 -1.73 15.75 -13.77
CA PHE A 444 -3.02 16.17 -14.30
C PHE A 444 -2.84 16.41 -15.79
N GLU A 445 -3.31 15.48 -16.62
CA GLU A 445 -3.13 15.49 -18.06
C GLU A 445 -4.46 15.81 -18.76
N GLY A 446 -4.56 16.95 -19.42
CA GLY A 446 -5.74 17.33 -20.21
C GLY A 446 -5.40 17.73 -21.65
N ASP A 447 -6.37 18.32 -22.33
CA ASP A 447 -6.26 18.71 -23.74
C ASP A 447 -5.34 19.90 -23.98
N ASN A 448 -5.29 20.85 -23.05
CA ASN A 448 -4.55 22.10 -23.21
C ASN A 448 -3.14 22.03 -22.61
N GLY A 449 -2.91 21.11 -21.68
CA GLY A 449 -1.65 21.04 -20.96
C GLY A 449 -1.60 19.94 -19.91
N GLN A 450 -0.45 19.89 -19.24
CA GLN A 450 -0.16 18.94 -18.17
C GLN A 450 0.44 19.68 -16.98
N LEU A 451 0.01 19.32 -15.77
CA LEU A 451 0.62 19.78 -14.52
C LEU A 451 1.08 18.56 -13.70
N GLN A 452 2.32 18.57 -13.22
CA GLN A 452 2.83 17.57 -12.28
C GLN A 452 2.92 18.21 -10.90
N LEU A 453 2.01 17.82 -10.01
CA LEU A 453 1.81 18.51 -8.74
C LEU A 453 2.16 17.60 -7.56
N MET A 454 2.94 18.15 -6.64
CA MET A 454 3.22 17.55 -5.34
C MET A 454 2.04 17.80 -4.39
N SER A 455 1.63 16.75 -3.67
CA SER A 455 0.60 16.85 -2.64
C SER A 455 1.05 17.67 -1.44
N ALA A 456 0.10 18.06 -0.58
CA ALA A 456 0.41 18.42 0.80
C ALA A 456 0.99 17.22 1.57
N LEU A 457 1.66 17.47 2.70
CA LEU A 457 2.14 16.43 3.60
C LEU A 457 0.92 15.71 4.19
N TYR A 458 0.88 14.38 4.05
CA TYR A 458 -0.19 13.60 4.66
C TYR A 458 0.13 13.29 6.12
N PRO A 459 -0.88 13.32 7.01
CA PRO A 459 -0.70 12.82 8.36
C PRO A 459 -0.39 11.33 8.33
N THR A 460 0.47 10.90 9.24
CA THR A 460 0.73 9.49 9.47
C THR A 460 -0.42 8.84 10.22
N LEU A 461 -0.58 7.54 10.06
CA LEU A 461 -1.55 6.70 10.75
C LEU A 461 -0.87 5.98 11.90
N VAL A 462 -1.61 5.63 12.94
CA VAL A 462 -1.07 4.82 14.04
C VAL A 462 -0.87 3.39 13.56
N ALA A 463 0.30 2.81 13.80
CA ALA A 463 0.58 1.41 13.51
C ALA A 463 -0.32 0.49 14.35
N PRO A 464 -0.76 -0.68 13.83
CA PRO A 464 -1.51 -1.62 14.65
C PRO A 464 -0.66 -2.08 15.84
N PRO A 465 -1.25 -2.27 17.03
CA PRO A 465 -0.50 -2.78 18.16
C PRO A 465 0.01 -4.18 17.84
N THR A 466 1.29 -4.44 18.13
CA THR A 466 1.87 -5.78 18.01
C THR A 466 1.20 -6.70 19.02
N LYS A 467 0.25 -7.52 18.56
CA LYS A 467 -0.35 -8.56 19.39
C LYS A 467 0.45 -9.83 19.22
N THR A 468 1.27 -10.14 20.22
CA THR A 468 1.88 -11.46 20.32
C THR A 468 0.97 -12.38 21.11
N THR A 469 0.65 -13.53 20.54
CA THR A 469 0.10 -14.64 21.31
C THR A 469 1.26 -15.42 21.93
N ALA A 470 1.03 -15.93 23.13
CA ALA A 470 1.93 -16.87 23.78
C ALA A 470 1.16 -18.16 24.07
N SER A 471 0.46 -18.72 23.08
CA SER A 471 -0.37 -19.91 23.30
C SER A 471 0.49 -21.16 23.49
N ILE A 472 1.47 -21.35 22.60
CA ILE A 472 2.38 -22.51 22.62
C ILE A 472 3.43 -22.30 23.70
N GLY A 473 4.00 -21.10 23.78
CA GLY A 473 4.99 -20.75 24.80
C GLY A 473 4.47 -20.96 26.23
N SER A 474 3.25 -20.46 26.52
CA SER A 474 2.63 -20.68 27.83
C SER A 474 2.32 -22.16 28.08
N TYR A 475 1.80 -22.89 27.08
CA TYR A 475 1.52 -24.32 27.21
C TYR A 475 2.78 -25.12 27.57
N LEU A 476 3.88 -24.89 26.83
CA LEU A 476 5.17 -25.53 27.08
C LEU A 476 5.70 -25.18 28.47
N TRP A 477 5.59 -23.91 28.90
CA TRP A 477 5.99 -23.52 30.24
C TRP A 477 5.21 -24.26 31.33
N TYR A 478 3.88 -24.26 31.25
CA TYR A 478 3.03 -24.93 32.23
C TYR A 478 3.31 -26.43 32.29
N SER A 479 3.49 -27.07 31.12
CA SER A 479 3.84 -28.50 31.08
C SER A 479 5.16 -28.78 31.79
N ALA A 480 6.21 -28.00 31.51
CA ALA A 480 7.53 -28.18 32.10
C ALA A 480 7.57 -27.80 33.59
N ALA A 481 6.78 -26.81 34.00
CA ALA A 481 6.61 -26.40 35.39
C ALA A 481 5.90 -27.48 36.20
N ILE A 482 4.82 -28.06 35.67
CA ILE A 482 4.10 -29.17 36.30
C ILE A 482 5.01 -30.39 36.44
N THR A 483 5.73 -30.78 35.38
CA THR A 483 6.66 -31.92 35.46
C THR A 483 7.75 -31.67 36.49
N SER A 484 8.30 -30.45 36.56
CA SER A 484 9.32 -30.11 37.55
C SER A 484 8.76 -30.11 38.98
N ALA A 485 7.55 -29.61 39.19
CA ALA A 485 6.88 -29.63 40.50
C ALA A 485 6.61 -31.07 40.98
N VAL A 486 6.17 -31.95 40.07
CA VAL A 486 5.97 -33.39 40.37
C VAL A 486 7.31 -34.05 40.71
N LEU A 487 8.37 -33.77 39.95
CA LEU A 487 9.71 -34.32 40.24
C LEU A 487 10.25 -33.83 41.59
N ILE A 488 10.04 -32.56 41.95
CA ILE A 488 10.38 -32.02 43.27
C ILE A 488 9.59 -32.73 44.38
N ALA A 489 8.28 -32.93 44.19
CA ALA A 489 7.46 -33.62 45.18
C ALA A 489 7.91 -35.08 45.38
N VAL A 490 8.19 -35.80 44.29
CA VAL A 490 8.73 -37.17 44.35
C VAL A 490 10.10 -37.19 45.03
N ALA A 491 11.00 -36.27 44.68
CA ALA A 491 12.30 -36.13 45.34
C ALA A 491 12.16 -35.90 46.84
N ALA A 492 11.23 -35.04 47.27
CA ALA A 492 10.95 -34.76 48.67
C ALA A 492 10.39 -35.99 49.42
N VAL A 493 9.48 -36.75 48.79
CA VAL A 493 8.97 -38.00 49.38
C VAL A 493 10.09 -39.03 49.53
N VAL A 494 10.94 -39.18 48.51
CA VAL A 494 12.06 -40.13 48.54
C VAL A 494 13.09 -39.72 49.60
N THR A 495 13.42 -38.44 49.73
CA THR A 495 14.36 -37.96 50.77
C THR A 495 13.79 -38.12 52.17
N LEU A 496 12.49 -37.85 52.36
CA LEU A 496 11.80 -38.05 53.64
C LEU A 496 11.77 -39.52 54.04
N LEU A 497 11.36 -40.42 53.14
CA LEU A 497 11.40 -41.86 53.38
C LEU A 497 12.82 -42.32 53.70
N TRP A 498 13.82 -41.85 52.94
CA TRP A 498 15.22 -42.18 53.18
C TRP A 498 15.68 -41.76 54.58
N SER A 499 15.31 -40.56 55.05
CA SER A 499 15.61 -40.08 56.41
C SER A 499 14.94 -40.86 57.54
N GLN A 500 13.88 -41.62 57.26
CA GLN A 500 13.20 -42.48 58.24
C GLN A 500 13.79 -43.89 58.32
N PHE A 501 14.50 -44.33 57.28
CA PHE A 501 15.09 -45.68 57.17
C PHE A 501 16.63 -45.72 57.35
N THR A 502 17.29 -44.56 57.49
CA THR A 502 18.67 -44.41 57.95
C THR A 502 18.73 -44.01 59.41
#